data_AF-A0A6J1SC08-F1
#
_entry.id   AF-A0A6J1SC08-F1
#
_cell.length_a   1.000
_cell.length_b   1.000
_cell.length_c   1.000
_cell.angle_alpha   90.00
_cell.angle_beta   90.00
_cell.angle_gamma   90.00
#
_symmetry.space_group_name_H-M   'P 1'
#
loop_
_entity.id
_entity.type
_entity.pdbx_description
1 polymer ?
#
loop_
_entity_poly.entity_id
_entity_poly.type
_entity_poly.pdbx_seq_one_letter_code
_entity_poly.pdbx_strand_id
1 'polypeptide(L)'
;MGNTFDAPDPIDEDCKSGIGPRGKGDPDDFTLRARELKVHIPKFQEAAALKVHCKDLAQELQHCMDNNFALLASCYHLNTKLKACTELWTNDLEYREQMIEEYLLVRQEFRKTGRNRLYRALKGETYVTESERKGYQV
;
A
#
# COMPACT_ATOMS: atom_id res chain seq x y z
N MET A 1 -6.53 32.20 -51.66
CA MET A 1 -6.45 30.81 -51.16
C MET A 1 -5.70 30.86 -49.83
N GLY A 2 -6.41 31.09 -48.73
CA GLY A 2 -5.81 31.17 -47.40
C GLY A 2 -5.98 29.84 -46.69
N ASN A 3 -4.88 29.14 -46.44
CA ASN A 3 -4.87 27.95 -45.58
C ASN A 3 -4.91 28.42 -44.13
N THR A 4 -6.01 28.14 -43.44
CA THR A 4 -6.11 28.21 -41.99
C THR A 4 -5.42 26.97 -41.41
N PHE A 5 -4.11 27.08 -41.20
CA PHE A 5 -3.32 26.12 -40.46
C PHE A 5 -3.32 26.59 -39.00
N ASP A 6 -3.98 25.80 -38.16
CA ASP A 6 -3.79 25.64 -36.72
C ASP A 6 -3.80 26.92 -35.88
N ALA A 7 -4.98 27.23 -35.35
CA ALA A 7 -5.02 27.79 -34.01
C ALA A 7 -4.20 26.86 -33.10
N PRO A 8 -3.27 27.37 -32.27
CA PRO A 8 -2.70 26.53 -31.24
C PRO A 8 -3.87 26.02 -30.38
N ASP A 9 -4.02 24.70 -30.31
CA ASP A 9 -4.90 24.07 -29.33
C ASP A 9 -4.66 24.75 -27.98
N PRO A 10 -5.71 25.00 -27.17
CA PRO A 10 -5.52 25.49 -25.82
C PRO A 10 -4.54 24.53 -25.16
N ILE A 11 -3.35 25.05 -24.88
CA ILE A 11 -2.33 24.35 -24.12
C ILE A 11 -3.09 23.88 -22.87
N ASP A 12 -3.26 22.57 -22.69
CA ASP A 12 -3.90 22.01 -21.51
C ASP A 12 -3.17 22.54 -20.27
N GLU A 13 -3.69 23.64 -19.72
CA GLU A 13 -3.16 24.40 -18.59
C GLU A 13 -3.42 23.69 -17.25
N ASP A 14 -3.73 22.39 -17.31
CA ASP A 14 -4.12 21.55 -16.19
C ASP A 14 -3.07 20.49 -15.80
N CYS A 15 -1.85 20.57 -16.33
CA CYS A 15 -0.70 19.95 -15.67
C CYS A 15 -0.11 20.86 -14.57
N LYS A 16 -0.96 21.41 -13.68
CA LYS A 16 -0.50 22.07 -12.45
C LYS A 16 0.16 21.04 -11.55
N SER A 17 1.48 20.94 -11.71
CA SER A 17 2.40 20.36 -10.75
C SER A 17 1.99 20.72 -9.31
N GLY A 18 1.51 19.72 -8.56
CA GLY A 18 1.43 19.78 -7.10
C GLY A 18 0.39 20.75 -6.51
N ILE A 19 -0.87 20.70 -6.91
CA ILE A 19 -1.97 21.26 -6.10
C ILE A 19 -1.90 20.59 -4.72
N GLY A 20 -1.78 21.34 -3.63
CA GLY A 20 -1.68 20.83 -2.25
C GLY A 20 -0.52 21.43 -1.44
N PRO A 21 -0.60 21.43 -0.09
CA PRO A 21 0.28 22.22 0.80
C PRO A 21 1.77 21.88 0.74
N ARG A 22 2.14 20.78 0.06
CA ARG A 22 3.53 20.28 -0.05
C ARG A 22 3.94 19.95 -1.50
N GLY A 23 3.14 20.32 -2.50
CA GLY A 23 3.39 19.94 -3.89
C GLY A 23 3.28 18.43 -4.14
N LYS A 24 2.53 17.70 -3.30
CA LYS A 24 2.38 16.23 -3.36
C LYS A 24 1.02 15.77 -3.87
N GLY A 25 0.19 16.67 -4.37
CA GLY A 25 -1.20 16.43 -4.74
C GLY A 25 -2.18 16.83 -3.64
N ASP A 26 -3.46 16.94 -4.01
CA ASP A 26 -4.52 17.47 -3.16
C ASP A 26 -4.83 16.49 -2.01
N PRO A 27 -4.73 16.90 -0.73
CA PRO A 27 -5.11 16.07 0.40
C PRO A 27 -6.56 15.58 0.42
N ASP A 28 -7.47 16.32 -0.19
CA ASP A 28 -8.91 16.06 -0.12
C ASP A 28 -9.43 15.37 -1.40
N ASP A 29 -8.52 15.01 -2.32
CA ASP A 29 -8.80 14.11 -3.41
C ASP A 29 -8.85 12.66 -2.91
N PHE A 30 -10.04 12.05 -2.98
CA PHE A 30 -10.31 10.66 -2.63
C PHE A 30 -10.40 9.73 -3.85
N THR A 31 -10.08 10.20 -5.05
CA THR A 31 -10.10 9.36 -6.25
C THR A 31 -8.92 8.39 -6.28
N LEU A 32 -9.15 7.18 -6.77
CA LEU A 32 -8.10 6.16 -6.92
C LEU A 32 -7.54 6.16 -8.32
N ARG A 33 -6.20 6.24 -8.42
CA ARG A 33 -5.49 6.15 -9.70
C ARG A 33 -5.33 4.70 -10.11
N ALA A 34 -5.23 4.45 -11.42
CA ALA A 34 -5.04 3.10 -11.96
C ALA A 34 -3.81 2.38 -11.36
N ARG A 35 -2.70 3.10 -11.11
CA ARG A 35 -1.51 2.54 -10.44
C ARG A 35 -1.80 2.16 -8.99
N GLU A 36 -2.63 2.92 -8.30
CA GLU A 36 -2.95 2.64 -6.90
C GLU A 36 -3.81 1.38 -6.81
N LEU A 37 -4.83 1.26 -7.66
CA LEU A 37 -5.67 0.07 -7.76
C LEU A 37 -4.90 -1.18 -8.15
N LYS A 38 -3.98 -1.08 -9.12
CA LYS A 38 -3.27 -2.25 -9.67
C LYS A 38 -2.03 -2.66 -8.87
N VAL A 39 -1.40 -1.74 -8.14
CA VAL A 39 -0.08 -1.97 -7.53
C VAL A 39 -0.03 -1.60 -6.06
N HIS A 40 -0.49 -0.41 -5.67
CA HIS A 40 -0.31 0.04 -4.29
C HIS A 40 -1.27 -0.64 -3.32
N ILE A 41 -2.56 -0.72 -3.67
CA ILE A 41 -3.59 -1.33 -2.82
C ILE A 41 -3.32 -2.82 -2.61
N PRO A 42 -3.03 -3.64 -3.66
CA PRO A 42 -2.69 -5.04 -3.44
C PRO A 42 -1.47 -5.24 -2.52
N LYS A 43 -0.41 -4.44 -2.71
CA LYS A 43 0.77 -4.49 -1.83
C LYS A 43 0.48 -4.04 -0.39
N PHE A 44 -0.39 -3.04 -0.25
CA PHE A 44 -0.82 -2.57 1.07
C PHE A 44 -1.62 -3.65 1.79
N GLN A 45 -2.55 -4.29 1.08
CA GLN A 45 -3.38 -5.40 1.56
C GLN A 45 -2.52 -6.62 1.96
N GLU A 46 -1.55 -7.02 1.14
CA GLU A 46 -0.59 -8.09 1.46
C GLU A 46 0.22 -7.76 2.72
N ALA A 47 0.75 -6.54 2.82
CA ALA A 47 1.55 -6.11 3.97
C ALA A 47 0.72 -6.07 5.27
N ALA A 48 -0.54 -5.65 5.18
CA ALA A 48 -1.46 -5.67 6.30
C ALA A 48 -1.81 -7.12 6.71
N ALA A 49 -2.07 -8.00 5.74
CA ALA A 49 -2.39 -9.40 5.99
C ALA A 49 -1.25 -10.14 6.68
N LEU A 50 0.00 -9.91 6.24
CA LEU A 50 1.20 -10.47 6.87
C LEU A 50 1.37 -10.03 8.33
N LYS A 51 0.98 -8.80 8.67
CA LYS A 51 1.17 -8.24 10.02
C LYS A 51 0.07 -8.61 10.99
N VAL A 52 -1.18 -8.66 10.52
CA VAL A 52 -2.36 -8.85 11.37
C VAL A 52 -2.78 -10.31 11.37
N HIS A 53 -2.98 -10.90 10.20
CA HIS A 53 -3.63 -12.21 10.09
C HIS A 53 -2.65 -13.38 9.99
N CYS A 54 -1.52 -13.19 9.30
CA CYS A 54 -0.54 -14.23 9.04
C CYS A 54 0.76 -14.04 9.86
N LYS A 55 0.67 -13.29 10.96
CA LYS A 55 1.81 -12.90 11.80
C LYS A 55 2.60 -14.09 12.32
N ASP A 56 1.90 -15.09 12.84
CA ASP A 56 2.54 -16.26 13.46
C ASP A 56 3.32 -17.06 12.41
N LEU A 57 2.72 -17.30 11.23
CA LEU A 57 3.40 -17.93 10.10
C LEU A 57 4.58 -17.11 9.59
N ALA A 58 4.49 -15.78 9.59
CA ALA A 58 5.59 -14.91 9.23
C ALA A 58 6.74 -15.00 10.23
N GLN A 59 6.44 -15.07 11.54
CA GLN A 59 7.42 -15.26 12.59
C GLN A 59 8.07 -16.65 12.54
N GLU A 60 7.29 -17.71 12.34
CA GLU A 60 7.79 -19.08 12.17
C GLU A 60 8.72 -19.19 10.95
N LEU A 61 8.32 -18.59 9.83
CA LEU A 61 9.15 -18.56 8.62
C LEU A 61 10.45 -17.79 8.89
N GLN A 62 10.37 -16.62 9.54
CA GLN A 62 11.56 -15.83 9.89
C GLN A 62 12.50 -16.64 10.78
N HIS A 63 11.97 -17.27 11.83
CA HIS A 63 12.74 -18.13 12.73
C HIS A 63 13.37 -19.33 12.00
N CYS A 64 12.64 -19.93 11.06
CA CYS A 64 13.18 -21.01 10.23
C CYS A 64 14.35 -20.53 9.37
N MET A 65 14.21 -19.36 8.74
CA MET A 65 15.23 -18.76 7.88
C MET A 65 16.48 -18.36 8.66
N ASP A 66 16.32 -17.86 9.89
CA ASP A 66 17.43 -17.46 10.75
C ASP A 66 18.25 -18.66 11.25
N ASN A 67 17.59 -19.82 11.49
CA ASN A 67 18.25 -21.01 12.03
C ASN A 67 18.75 -22.01 10.97
N ASN A 68 18.15 -22.02 9.77
CA ASN A 68 18.42 -23.02 8.73
C ASN A 68 18.97 -22.40 7.43
N PHE A 69 19.90 -21.46 7.54
CA PHE A 69 20.46 -20.74 6.38
C PHE A 69 20.99 -21.66 5.27
N ALA A 70 21.45 -22.87 5.62
CA ALA A 70 21.97 -23.87 4.69
C ALA A 70 20.88 -24.74 4.00
N LEU A 71 19.64 -24.74 4.49
CA LEU A 71 18.55 -25.61 4.00
C LEU A 71 17.25 -24.82 3.80
N LEU A 72 17.24 -23.83 2.90
CA LEU A 72 16.01 -23.12 2.49
C LEU A 72 14.87 -24.07 2.08
N ALA A 73 15.19 -25.25 1.55
CA ALA A 73 14.22 -26.29 1.23
C ALA A 73 13.39 -26.75 2.45
N SER A 74 13.97 -26.74 3.65
CA SER A 74 13.27 -27.13 4.88
C SER A 74 12.17 -26.13 5.24
N CYS A 75 12.36 -24.84 4.98
CA CYS A 75 11.38 -23.78 5.26
C CYS A 75 10.32 -23.61 4.15
N TYR A 76 10.42 -24.36 3.04
CA TYR A 76 9.51 -24.24 1.89
C TYR A 76 8.03 -24.45 2.28
N HIS A 77 7.76 -25.39 3.18
CA HIS A 77 6.40 -25.67 3.63
C HIS A 77 5.79 -24.50 4.40
N LEU A 78 6.57 -23.80 5.24
CA LEU A 78 6.15 -22.59 5.95
C LEU A 78 5.86 -21.45 4.97
N ASN A 79 6.72 -21.28 3.97
CA ASN A 79 6.50 -20.28 2.92
C ASN A 79 5.21 -20.56 2.12
N THR A 80 4.95 -21.82 1.80
CA THR A 80 3.70 -22.22 1.12
C THR A 80 2.46 -21.92 1.98
N LYS A 81 2.52 -22.21 3.29
CA LYS A 81 1.44 -21.86 4.23
C LYS A 81 1.24 -20.35 4.34
N LEU A 82 2.33 -19.59 4.42
CA LEU A 82 2.28 -18.13 4.49
C LEU A 82 1.61 -17.53 3.24
N LYS A 83 1.99 -18.02 2.06
CA LYS A 83 1.37 -17.62 0.78
C LYS A 83 -0.11 -17.93 0.75
N ALA A 84 -0.50 -19.15 1.12
CA ALA A 84 -1.90 -19.54 1.20
C ALA A 84 -2.68 -18.63 2.17
N CYS A 85 -2.12 -18.32 3.33
CA CYS A 85 -2.72 -17.40 4.28
C CYS A 85 -2.92 -16.00 3.66
N THR A 86 -1.90 -15.44 3.02
CA THR A 86 -2.03 -14.11 2.39
C THR A 86 -3.02 -14.11 1.24
N GLU A 87 -3.06 -15.18 0.43
CA GLU A 87 -3.96 -15.30 -0.71
C GLU A 87 -5.44 -15.26 -0.27
N LEU A 88 -5.78 -15.90 0.85
CA LEU A 88 -7.13 -15.88 1.42
C LEU A 88 -7.59 -14.44 1.68
N TRP A 89 -6.76 -13.62 2.32
CA TRP A 89 -7.11 -12.22 2.62
C TRP A 89 -7.03 -11.33 1.39
N THR A 90 -6.11 -11.57 0.46
CA THR A 90 -6.03 -10.74 -0.76
C THR A 90 -7.23 -10.90 -1.70
N ASN A 91 -7.90 -12.06 -1.64
CA ASN A 91 -9.08 -12.35 -2.44
C ASN A 91 -10.40 -11.90 -1.79
N ASP A 92 -10.37 -11.49 -0.52
CA ASP A 92 -11.54 -11.00 0.19
C ASP A 92 -11.90 -9.56 -0.25
N LEU A 93 -13.14 -9.36 -0.69
CA LEU A 93 -13.62 -8.07 -1.20
C LEU A 93 -13.89 -7.07 -0.07
N GLU A 94 -14.41 -7.51 1.06
CA GLU A 94 -14.70 -6.65 2.21
C GLU A 94 -13.39 -6.13 2.80
N TYR A 95 -12.41 -7.01 2.94
CA TYR A 95 -11.07 -6.64 3.37
C TYR A 95 -10.41 -5.66 2.39
N ARG A 96 -10.59 -5.87 1.08
CA ARG A 96 -10.07 -4.94 0.07
C ARG A 96 -10.67 -3.54 0.20
N GLU A 97 -11.97 -3.42 0.45
CA GLU A 97 -12.64 -2.12 0.66
C GLU A 97 -12.09 -1.41 1.89
N GLN A 98 -11.94 -2.11 3.01
CA GLN A 98 -11.32 -1.57 4.23
C GLN A 98 -9.88 -1.07 3.96
N MET A 99 -9.09 -1.86 3.23
CA MET A 99 -7.71 -1.49 2.89
C MET A 99 -7.63 -0.29 1.95
N ILE A 100 -8.63 -0.08 1.08
CA ILE A 100 -8.71 1.11 0.23
C ILE A 100 -8.92 2.36 1.07
N GLU A 101 -9.85 2.31 2.04
CA GLU A 101 -10.12 3.43 2.94
C GLU A 101 -8.88 3.80 3.75
N GLU A 102 -8.22 2.80 4.35
CA GLU A 102 -6.98 3.00 5.10
C GLU A 102 -5.86 3.57 4.20
N TYR A 103 -5.72 3.07 2.98
CA TYR A 103 -4.76 3.59 2.01
C TYR A 103 -5.00 5.07 1.70
N LEU A 104 -6.25 5.48 1.52
CA LEU A 104 -6.62 6.87 1.25
C LEU A 104 -6.27 7.78 2.44
N LEU A 105 -6.49 7.34 3.67
CA LEU A 105 -6.10 8.08 4.87
C LEU A 105 -4.58 8.28 4.96
N VAL A 106 -3.82 7.23 4.70
CA VAL A 106 -2.35 7.29 4.66
C VAL A 106 -1.87 8.23 3.55
N ARG A 107 -2.52 8.18 2.38
CA ARG A 107 -2.21 9.05 1.25
C ARG A 107 -2.52 10.51 1.57
N GLN A 108 -3.67 10.79 2.17
CA GLN A 108 -4.05 12.12 2.63
C GLN A 108 -3.00 12.67 3.59
N GLU A 109 -2.62 11.89 4.60
CA GLU A 109 -1.59 12.28 5.56
C GLU A 109 -0.24 12.57 4.88
N PHE A 110 0.15 11.76 3.89
CA PHE A 110 1.35 12.01 3.10
C PHE A 110 1.25 13.31 2.30
N ARG A 111 0.09 13.60 1.70
CA ARG A 111 -0.14 14.84 0.95
C ARG A 111 -0.14 16.08 1.87
N LYS A 112 -0.70 15.97 3.08
CA LYS A 112 -0.71 17.02 4.12
C LYS A 112 0.69 17.29 4.68
N THR A 113 1.39 16.23 5.12
CA THR A 113 2.61 16.36 5.93
C THR A 113 3.90 16.17 5.15
N GLY A 114 3.83 15.54 3.97
CA GLY A 114 5.00 15.08 3.21
C GLY A 114 5.72 13.88 3.85
N ARG A 115 5.24 13.34 4.99
CA ARG A 115 5.85 12.20 5.66
C ARG A 115 5.25 10.92 5.12
N ASN A 116 6.04 10.18 4.35
CA ASN A 116 5.56 8.92 3.81
C ASN A 116 5.63 7.87 4.91
N ARG A 117 4.52 7.70 5.65
CA ARG A 117 4.39 6.58 6.60
C ARG A 117 4.71 5.27 5.87
N LEU A 118 4.23 5.11 4.63
CA LEU A 118 4.35 3.89 3.78
C LEU A 118 5.81 3.59 3.42
N TYR A 119 6.61 4.61 3.12
CA TYR A 119 8.07 4.49 2.94
C TYR A 119 8.79 4.13 4.24
N ARG A 120 8.28 4.60 5.39
CA ARG A 120 8.82 4.24 6.72
C ARG A 120 8.50 2.77 7.08
N ALA A 121 7.27 2.26 6.88
CA ALA A 121 7.03 0.81 7.04
C ALA A 121 7.81 -0.04 6.05
N LEU A 122 7.89 0.36 4.78
CA LEU A 122 8.67 -0.36 3.78
C LEU A 122 10.17 -0.40 4.15
N LYS A 123 10.63 0.50 5.02
CA LYS A 123 11.97 0.51 5.62
C LYS A 123 12.03 -0.06 7.05
N GLY A 124 10.97 -0.67 7.56
CA GLY A 124 10.95 -1.29 8.90
C GLY A 124 10.69 -0.33 10.07
N GLU A 125 10.39 0.94 9.81
CA GLU A 125 10.00 1.92 10.83
C GLU A 125 8.46 1.98 10.91
N THR A 126 7.89 1.02 11.64
CA THR A 126 6.56 1.01 12.28
C THR A 126 5.37 1.58 11.48
N TYR A 127 4.42 0.71 11.11
CA TYR A 127 3.00 1.10 11.16
C TYR A 127 2.43 0.51 12.42
N VAL A 128 1.94 1.39 13.29
CA VAL A 128 0.90 1.05 14.24
C VAL A 128 -0.39 1.58 13.61
N THR A 129 -1.34 0.72 13.29
CA THR A 129 -2.68 1.15 12.84
C THR A 129 -3.39 1.86 14.00
N GLU A 130 -4.41 2.67 13.71
CA GLU A 130 -5.22 3.30 14.76
C GLU A 130 -6.06 2.25 15.52
N SER A 131 -6.34 1.09 14.89
CA SER A 131 -6.91 -0.10 15.53
C SER A 131 -5.96 -0.76 16.54
N GLU A 132 -4.65 -0.76 16.30
CA GLU A 132 -3.65 -1.20 17.28
C GLU A 132 -3.46 -0.20 18.44
N ARG A 133 -3.64 1.11 18.18
CA ARG A 133 -3.59 2.15 19.24
C ARG A 133 -4.78 2.07 20.21
N LYS A 134 -5.91 1.51 19.77
CA LYS A 134 -7.14 1.37 20.57
C LYS A 134 -7.30 0.00 21.24
N GLY A 135 -6.32 -0.90 21.15
CA GLY A 135 -6.29 -2.14 21.92
C GLY A 135 -7.58 -2.97 21.79
N TYR A 136 -8.05 -3.22 20.57
CA TYR A 136 -9.19 -4.10 20.38
C TYR A 136 -8.76 -5.55 20.63
N GLN A 137 -9.17 -6.07 21.78
CA GLN A 137 -9.15 -7.51 22.09
C GLN A 137 -10.14 -8.21 21.14
N VAL A 138 -9.66 -9.20 20.40
CA VAL A 138 -10.45 -10.36 19.96
C VAL A 138 -9.92 -11.57 20.71
#